data_AF-A0A9E0VM01-F1
#
_entry.id   AF-A0A9E0VM01-F1
#
_cell.length_a   1.000
_cell.length_b   1.000
_cell.length_c   1.000
_cell.angle_alpha   90.00
_cell.angle_beta   90.00
_cell.angle_gamma   90.00
#
_symmetry.space_group_name_H-M   'P 1'
#
loop_
_entity.id
_entity.type
_entity.pdbx_description
1 polymer ?
#
loop_
_entity_poly.entity_id
_entity_poly.type
_entity_poly.pdbx_seq_one_letter_code
_entity_poly.pdbx_strand_id
1 'polypeptide(L)'
;SRLVYNFRMAYPYALMAKEKVLVADSVLASRKFTSKGREKFIKDFEKQLFAEFEKPLRKMTISQGKLLLKLIDREIGQSSYQLIKEYKGGFNAVFWQGVARLFGSDLRKPYDKFGEDRITEDLVQMYNNGTFDYLFYSIF
;
A
#
# COMPACT_ATOMS: atom_id res chain seq x y z
N SER A 1 -20.49 7.08 2.60
CA SER A 1 -19.35 7.53 3.43
C SER A 1 -18.07 7.59 2.61
N ARG A 2 -17.31 8.70 2.67
CA ARG A 2 -16.06 8.88 1.89
C ARG A 2 -14.99 7.83 2.22
N LEU A 3 -14.89 7.40 3.48
CA LEU A 3 -13.93 6.38 3.91
C LEU A 3 -14.25 5.01 3.30
N VAL A 4 -15.52 4.58 3.33
CA VAL A 4 -15.96 3.28 2.77
C VAL A 4 -15.67 3.20 1.27
N TYR A 5 -15.96 4.27 0.52
CA TYR A 5 -15.62 4.33 -0.90
C TYR A 5 -14.09 4.30 -1.13
N ASN A 6 -13.33 5.09 -0.37
CA ASN A 6 -11.87 5.07 -0.49
C ASN A 6 -11.29 3.69 -0.17
N PHE A 7 -11.84 3.01 0.83
CA PHE A 7 -11.44 1.67 1.21
C PHE A 7 -11.72 0.67 0.08
N ARG A 8 -12.92 0.68 -0.52
CA ARG A 8 -13.29 -0.15 -1.68
C ARG A 8 -12.30 0.00 -2.84
N MET A 9 -11.79 1.22 -3.05
CA MET A 9 -10.85 1.55 -4.11
C MET A 9 -9.40 1.24 -3.76
N ALA A 10 -9.01 1.34 -2.48
CA ALA A 10 -7.61 1.19 -2.05
C ALA A 10 -7.26 -0.24 -1.63
N TYR A 11 -8.10 -0.90 -0.82
CA TYR A 11 -7.73 -2.14 -0.15
C TYR A 11 -7.31 -3.29 -1.08
N PRO A 12 -7.96 -3.51 -2.25
CA PRO A 12 -7.50 -4.54 -3.19
C PRO A 12 -6.04 -4.37 -3.62
N TYR A 13 -5.54 -3.13 -3.71
CA TYR A 13 -4.14 -2.87 -4.07
C TYR A 13 -3.18 -3.16 -2.91
N ALA A 14 -3.61 -2.97 -1.67
CA ALA A 14 -2.82 -3.37 -0.50
C ALA A 14 -2.66 -4.90 -0.43
N LEU A 15 -3.73 -5.64 -0.73
CA LEU A 15 -3.68 -7.11 -0.81
C LEU A 15 -2.76 -7.61 -1.92
N MET A 16 -2.83 -7.00 -3.12
CA MET A 16 -1.90 -7.34 -4.20
C MET A 16 -0.44 -7.03 -3.84
N ALA A 17 -0.17 -5.91 -3.15
CA ALA A 17 1.17 -5.60 -2.68
C ALA A 17 1.68 -6.65 -1.69
N LYS A 18 0.83 -7.09 -0.74
CA LYS A 18 1.14 -8.16 0.21
C LYS A 18 1.51 -9.45 -0.48
N GLU A 19 0.70 -9.89 -1.44
CA GLU A 19 0.95 -11.12 -2.20
C GLU A 19 2.31 -11.07 -2.92
N LYS A 20 2.61 -9.95 -3.58
CA LYS A 20 3.88 -9.76 -4.28
C LYS A 20 5.07 -9.79 -3.32
N VAL A 21 4.96 -9.17 -2.15
CA VAL A 21 6.02 -9.22 -1.14
C VAL A 21 6.23 -10.64 -0.62
N LEU A 22 5.17 -11.41 -0.37
CA LEU A 22 5.30 -12.82 0.02
C LEU A 22 6.04 -13.65 -1.04
N VAL A 23 5.79 -13.39 -2.33
CA VAL A 23 6.53 -14.01 -3.43
C VAL A 23 8.00 -13.60 -3.40
N ALA A 24 8.31 -12.32 -3.22
CA ALA A 24 9.68 -11.83 -3.11
C ALA A 24 10.43 -12.45 -1.93
N ASP A 25 9.79 -12.54 -0.76
CA ASP A 25 10.35 -13.16 0.44
C ASP A 25 10.66 -14.64 0.21
N SER A 26 9.77 -15.38 -0.47
CA SER A 26 10.01 -16.78 -0.86
C SER A 26 11.21 -16.95 -1.80
N VAL A 27 11.38 -16.05 -2.78
CA VAL A 27 12.56 -16.04 -3.65
C VAL A 27 13.83 -15.74 -2.87
N LEU A 28 13.77 -14.76 -1.96
CA LEU A 28 14.89 -14.38 -1.09
C LEU A 28 15.28 -15.49 -0.12
N ALA A 29 14.34 -16.31 0.34
CA ALA A 29 14.58 -17.44 1.22
C ALA A 29 15.11 -18.68 0.47
N SER A 30 14.68 -18.90 -0.77
CA SER A 30 15.02 -20.11 -1.56
C SER A 30 16.38 -20.05 -2.25
N ARG A 31 17.01 -18.88 -2.36
CA ARG A 31 18.29 -18.71 -3.08
C ARG A 31 19.35 -18.09 -2.17
N LYS A 32 20.61 -18.52 -2.32
CA LYS A 32 21.75 -17.87 -1.67
C LYS A 32 22.12 -16.62 -2.46
N PHE A 33 21.86 -15.45 -1.88
CA PHE A 33 22.29 -14.17 -2.43
C PHE A 33 23.56 -13.68 -1.76
N THR A 34 24.46 -13.05 -2.53
CA THR A 34 25.43 -12.12 -1.96
C THR A 34 24.71 -10.87 -1.45
N SER A 35 25.30 -10.10 -0.54
CA SER A 35 24.69 -8.85 -0.05
C SER A 35 24.28 -7.91 -1.20
N LYS A 36 25.16 -7.75 -2.20
CA LYS A 36 24.89 -6.94 -3.40
C LYS A 36 23.78 -7.53 -4.28
N GLY A 37 23.76 -8.86 -4.44
CA GLY A 37 22.72 -9.55 -5.21
C GLY A 37 21.34 -9.43 -4.57
N ARG A 38 21.27 -9.53 -3.23
CA ARG A 38 20.03 -9.35 -2.46
C ARG A 38 19.48 -7.93 -2.62
N GLU A 39 20.33 -6.92 -2.45
CA GLU A 39 19.95 -5.52 -2.62
C GLU A 39 19.46 -5.23 -4.03
N LYS A 40 20.17 -5.73 -5.06
CA LYS A 40 19.75 -5.59 -6.45
C LYS A 40 18.40 -6.23 -6.72
N PHE A 41 18.18 -7.46 -6.23
CA PHE A 41 16.91 -8.16 -6.39
C PHE A 41 15.76 -7.37 -5.78
N ILE A 42 15.92 -6.88 -4.54
CA ILE A 42 14.92 -6.05 -3.87
C ILE A 42 14.61 -4.82 -4.73
N LYS A 43 15.64 -4.04 -5.12
CA LYS A 43 15.44 -2.85 -5.95
C LYS A 43 14.75 -3.12 -7.28
N ASP A 44 15.12 -4.21 -7.97
CA ASP A 44 14.50 -4.58 -9.24
C ASP A 44 13.04 -5.02 -9.04
N PHE A 45 12.74 -5.76 -7.98
CA PHE A 45 11.39 -6.16 -7.60
C PHE A 45 10.52 -4.95 -7.24
N GLU A 46 11.00 -4.05 -6.39
CA GLU A 46 10.29 -2.82 -6.02
C GLU A 46 9.96 -1.98 -7.26
N LYS A 47 10.92 -1.84 -8.17
CA LYS A 47 10.71 -1.12 -9.44
C LYS A 47 9.62 -1.77 -10.30
N GLN A 48 9.61 -3.10 -10.41
CA GLN A 48 8.58 -3.81 -11.16
C GLN A 48 7.21 -3.67 -10.51
N LEU A 49 7.15 -3.84 -9.18
CA LEU A 49 5.95 -3.66 -8.39
C LEU A 49 5.31 -2.29 -8.69
N PHE A 50 6.07 -1.21 -8.51
CA PHE A 50 5.57 0.14 -8.73
C PHE A 50 5.16 0.42 -10.17
N ALA A 51 5.83 -0.15 -11.16
CA ALA A 51 5.44 -0.01 -12.56
C ALA A 51 4.07 -0.67 -12.84
N GLU A 52 3.80 -1.85 -12.25
CA GLU A 52 2.50 -2.52 -12.35
C GLU A 52 1.39 -1.69 -11.68
N PHE A 53 1.66 -1.09 -10.53
CA PHE A 53 0.71 -0.25 -9.80
C PHE A 53 0.60 1.18 -10.33
N GLU A 54 1.43 1.59 -11.28
CA GLU A 54 1.52 2.99 -11.70
C GLU A 54 0.21 3.54 -12.28
N LYS A 55 -0.36 2.81 -13.24
CA LYS A 55 -1.61 3.21 -13.91
C LYS A 55 -2.79 3.34 -12.93
N PRO A 56 -3.06 2.38 -12.03
CA PRO A 56 -4.15 2.53 -11.05
C PRO A 56 -3.87 3.62 -10.02
N LEU A 57 -2.64 3.74 -9.51
CA LEU A 57 -2.26 4.79 -8.55
C LEU A 57 -2.46 6.20 -9.14
N ARG A 58 -2.14 6.40 -10.42
CA ARG A 58 -2.36 7.68 -11.12
C ARG A 58 -3.84 8.10 -11.16
N LYS A 59 -4.77 7.16 -11.08
CA LYS A 59 -6.22 7.43 -11.06
C LYS A 59 -6.76 7.67 -9.65
N MET A 60 -5.96 7.42 -8.62
CA MET A 60 -6.39 7.62 -7.24
C MET A 60 -6.38 9.09 -6.86
N THR A 61 -7.36 9.50 -6.07
CA THR A 61 -7.30 10.76 -5.35
C THR A 61 -6.22 10.70 -4.27
N ILE A 62 -5.77 11.86 -3.82
CA ILE A 62 -4.76 11.96 -2.77
C ILE A 62 -5.20 11.25 -1.48
N SER A 63 -6.51 11.31 -1.12
CA SER A 63 -7.03 10.62 0.06
C SER A 63 -7.03 9.09 -0.09
N GLN A 64 -7.30 8.57 -1.29
CA GLN A 64 -7.22 7.14 -1.57
C GLN A 64 -5.76 6.66 -1.52
N GLY A 65 -4.84 7.43 -2.13
CA GLY A 65 -3.41 7.16 -2.03
C GLY A 65 -2.93 7.15 -0.58
N LYS A 66 -3.39 8.10 0.25
CA LYS A 66 -3.05 8.13 1.68
C LYS A 66 -3.50 6.86 2.41
N LEU A 67 -4.75 6.47 2.20
CA LEU A 67 -5.33 5.27 2.80
C LEU A 67 -4.61 4.00 2.33
N LEU A 68 -4.26 3.92 1.03
CA LEU A 68 -3.53 2.79 0.48
C LEU A 68 -2.19 2.57 1.19
N LEU A 69 -1.40 3.63 1.42
CA LEU A 69 -0.09 3.46 2.07
C LEU A 69 -0.22 2.90 3.50
N LYS A 70 -1.24 3.36 4.23
CA LYS A 70 -1.58 2.84 5.55
C LYS A 70 -1.98 1.36 5.51
N LEU A 71 -2.80 0.97 4.54
CA LEU A 71 -3.23 -0.42 4.37
C LEU A 71 -2.07 -1.33 3.95
N ILE A 72 -1.13 -0.85 3.13
CA ILE A 72 0.11 -1.58 2.80
C ILE A 72 0.96 -1.80 4.05
N ASP A 73 1.14 -0.74 4.86
CA ASP A 73 1.88 -0.83 6.13
C ASP A 73 1.22 -1.84 7.09
N ARG A 74 -0.12 -1.84 7.16
CA ARG A 74 -0.91 -2.82 7.92
C ARG A 74 -0.68 -4.26 7.45
N GLU A 75 -0.64 -4.52 6.14
CA GLU A 75 -0.54 -5.88 5.60
C GLU A 75 0.89 -6.45 5.61
N ILE A 76 1.90 -5.59 5.50
CA ILE A 76 3.30 -6.01 5.25
C ILE A 76 4.22 -5.64 6.43
N GLY A 77 3.82 -4.72 7.30
CA GLY A 77 4.57 -4.35 8.51
C GLY A 77 5.89 -3.62 8.26
N GLN A 78 6.10 -3.13 7.02
CA GLN A 78 7.24 -2.30 6.65
C GLN A 78 6.74 -0.96 6.18
N SER A 79 7.50 0.11 6.48
CA SER A 79 7.15 1.45 6.03
C SER A 79 7.16 1.48 4.49
N SER A 80 5.96 1.41 3.91
CA SER A 80 5.64 1.57 2.49
C SER A 80 6.30 2.81 1.88
N TYR A 81 6.67 3.78 2.73
CA TYR A 81 7.40 4.97 2.35
C TYR A 81 8.80 4.71 1.79
N GLN A 82 9.56 3.76 2.36
CA GLN A 82 10.92 3.48 1.88
C GLN A 82 10.88 2.95 0.45
N LEU A 83 9.99 1.98 0.20
CA LEU A 83 9.63 1.46 -1.12
C LEU A 83 9.32 2.59 -2.11
N ILE A 84 8.47 3.55 -1.70
CA ILE A 84 8.01 4.65 -2.56
C ILE A 84 9.11 5.67 -2.83
N LYS A 85 9.93 5.99 -1.83
CA LYS A 85 10.94 7.05 -1.90
C LYS A 85 12.04 6.71 -2.91
N GLU A 86 12.35 5.43 -3.09
CA GLU A 86 13.41 4.98 -4.01
C GLU A 86 12.93 4.81 -5.45
N TYR A 87 11.61 4.77 -5.67
CA TYR A 87 11.06 4.63 -7.01
C TYR A 87 11.20 5.92 -7.85
N LYS A 88 12.04 5.84 -8.89
CA LYS A 88 12.25 6.90 -9.90
C LYS A 88 11.63 6.59 -11.28
N GLY A 89 10.55 5.82 -11.34
CA GLY A 89 9.80 5.60 -12.59
C GLY A 89 8.74 6.68 -12.82
N GLY A 90 8.23 6.75 -14.05
CA GLY A 90 7.53 7.89 -14.65
C GLY A 90 6.18 8.29 -14.07
N PHE A 91 5.91 8.15 -12.78
CA PHE A 91 4.67 8.58 -12.15
C PHE A 91 4.38 10.07 -12.33
N ASN A 92 3.11 10.45 -12.13
CA ASN A 92 2.72 11.85 -12.03
C ASN A 92 3.44 12.51 -10.83
N ALA A 93 4.42 13.36 -11.11
CA ALA A 93 5.16 14.10 -10.09
C ALA A 93 4.23 14.89 -9.15
N VAL A 94 3.05 15.31 -9.62
CA VAL A 94 2.04 16.00 -8.80
C VAL A 94 1.42 15.07 -7.77
N PHE A 95 1.14 13.80 -8.13
CA PHE A 95 0.65 12.80 -7.18
C PHE A 95 1.69 12.59 -6.07
N TRP A 96 2.97 12.42 -6.43
CA TRP A 96 4.02 12.21 -5.45
C TRP A 96 4.36 13.43 -4.61
N GLN A 97 4.33 14.63 -5.20
CA GLN A 97 4.45 15.87 -4.44
C GLN A 97 3.25 16.04 -3.49
N GLY A 98 2.04 15.70 -3.93
CA GLY A 98 0.83 15.78 -3.11
C GLY A 98 0.83 14.79 -1.94
N VAL A 99 1.25 13.55 -2.21
CA VAL A 99 1.55 12.53 -1.21
C VAL A 99 2.60 13.12 -0.27
N ALA A 100 3.85 13.35 -0.70
CA ALA A 100 4.95 13.83 0.14
C ALA A 100 4.62 15.08 0.99
N ARG A 101 3.85 16.05 0.49
CA ARG A 101 3.41 17.23 1.24
C ARG A 101 2.43 16.91 2.38
N LEU A 102 1.45 16.06 2.14
CA LEU A 102 0.52 15.60 3.20
C LEU A 102 1.15 14.57 4.12
N PHE A 103 2.23 13.96 3.66
CA PHE A 103 2.92 12.87 4.30
C PHE A 103 4.18 13.31 5.06
N GLY A 104 4.28 14.57 5.50
CA GLY A 104 5.42 15.11 6.29
C GLY A 104 5.83 14.28 7.52
N SER A 105 5.45 14.67 8.74
CA SER A 105 5.82 13.94 9.97
C SER A 105 5.06 12.63 10.19
N ASP A 106 3.95 12.40 9.48
CA ASP A 106 3.03 11.27 9.68
C ASP A 106 3.42 9.97 8.95
N LEU A 107 4.30 9.97 7.93
CA LEU A 107 4.69 8.75 7.18
C LEU A 107 5.41 7.68 7.98
N ARG A 108 6.00 8.09 9.09
CA ARG A 108 6.73 7.19 9.99
C ARG A 108 5.81 6.58 11.03
N LYS A 109 4.58 7.09 11.17
CA LYS A 109 3.62 6.51 12.11
C LYS A 109 3.16 5.17 11.54
N PRO A 110 3.42 4.08 12.27
CA PRO A 110 2.86 2.79 11.91
C PRO A 110 1.34 2.85 11.91
N TYR A 111 0.72 1.94 11.17
CA TYR A 111 -0.72 1.72 11.22
C TYR A 111 -1.22 1.51 12.66
N ASP A 112 -2.12 2.36 13.13
CA ASP A 112 -2.63 2.33 14.50
C ASP A 112 -4.03 1.73 14.57
N LYS A 113 -4.08 0.40 14.62
CA LYS A 113 -5.34 -0.37 14.66
C LYS A 113 -6.21 -0.10 15.88
N PHE A 114 -5.67 0.47 16.96
CA PHE A 114 -6.42 0.74 18.19
C PHE A 114 -6.74 2.22 18.40
N GLY A 115 -6.01 3.13 17.77
CA GLY A 115 -6.27 4.56 17.80
C GLY A 115 -6.78 5.10 16.47
N GLU A 116 -5.95 5.86 15.76
CA GLU A 116 -6.38 6.68 14.63
C GLU A 116 -6.96 5.88 13.45
N ASP A 117 -6.52 4.62 13.27
CA ASP A 117 -6.94 3.77 12.15
C ASP A 117 -7.99 2.73 12.53
N ARG A 118 -8.56 2.79 13.74
CA ARG A 118 -9.56 1.81 14.23
C ARG A 118 -10.74 1.61 13.28
N ILE A 119 -11.32 2.68 12.73
CA ILE A 119 -12.45 2.56 11.78
C ILE A 119 -12.00 1.89 10.48
N THR A 120 -10.77 2.14 10.04
CA THR A 120 -10.20 1.46 8.88
C THR A 120 -10.00 -0.02 9.18
N GLU A 121 -9.56 -0.38 10.39
CA GLU A 121 -9.40 -1.78 10.79
C GLU A 121 -10.75 -2.49 10.88
N ASP A 122 -11.82 -1.82 11.34
CA ASP A 122 -13.18 -2.36 11.30
C ASP A 122 -13.56 -2.73 9.85
N LEU A 123 -13.25 -1.88 8.86
CA LEU A 123 -13.50 -2.18 7.44
C LEU A 123 -12.65 -3.36 6.93
N VAL A 124 -11.40 -3.49 7.39
CA VAL A 124 -10.55 -4.67 7.09
C VAL A 124 -11.18 -5.95 7.64
N GLN A 125 -11.68 -5.94 8.88
CA GLN A 125 -12.35 -7.10 9.48
C GLN A 125 -13.62 -7.46 8.71
N MET A 126 -14.42 -6.45 8.33
CA MET A 126 -15.61 -6.65 7.50
C MET A 126 -15.26 -7.21 6.12
N TYR A 127 -14.14 -6.80 5.54
CA TYR A 127 -13.69 -7.35 4.26
C TYR A 127 -13.33 -8.83 4.41
N ASN A 128 -12.55 -9.16 5.44
CA ASN A 128 -12.07 -10.51 5.68
C ASN A 128 -13.19 -11.50 6.04
N ASN A 129 -14.27 -11.04 6.68
CA ASN A 129 -15.42 -11.88 7.02
C ASN A 129 -16.55 -11.85 5.96
N GLY A 130 -16.35 -11.15 4.85
CA GLY A 130 -17.30 -11.08 3.74
C GLY A 130 -18.50 -10.14 3.93
N THR A 131 -18.54 -9.34 5.00
CA THR A 131 -19.65 -8.41 5.27
C THR A 131 -19.46 -7.01 4.68
N PHE A 132 -18.25 -6.69 4.20
CA PHE A 132 -17.94 -5.37 3.65
C PHE A 132 -18.80 -5.00 2.44
N ASP A 133 -19.08 -5.94 1.53
CA ASP A 133 -19.85 -5.65 0.33
C ASP A 133 -21.29 -5.25 0.68
N TYR A 134 -21.89 -5.88 1.70
CA TYR A 134 -23.21 -5.47 2.21
C TYR A 134 -23.20 -4.02 2.70
N LEU A 135 -22.19 -3.64 3.50
CA LEU A 135 -22.02 -2.26 3.96
C LEU A 135 -21.88 -1.30 2.77
N PHE A 136 -21.07 -1.65 1.77
CA PHE A 136 -20.85 -0.81 0.60
C PHE A 136 -22.15 -0.53 -0.16
N TYR A 137 -22.90 -1.57 -0.51
CA TYR A 137 -24.16 -1.45 -1.25
C TYR A 137 -25.32 -0.86 -0.43
N SER A 138 -25.26 -0.89 0.90
CA SER A 138 -26.24 -0.18 1.73
C SER A 138 -26.05 1.35 1.72
N ILE A 139 -24.87 1.83 1.33
CA ILE A 139 -24.47 3.24 1.39
C ILE A 139 -24.50 3.91 0.01
N PHE A 140 -24.28 3.14 -1.06
CA PHE A 140 -24.12 3.60 -2.45
C PHE A 140 -24.96 2.75 -3.40
#